data_AF-A0A0F8YSS3-F1
#
_entry.id   AF-A0A0F8YSS3-F1
#
_cell.length_a   1.000
_cell.length_b   1.000
_cell.length_c   1.000
_cell.angle_alpha   90.00
_cell.angle_beta   90.00
_cell.angle_gamma   90.00
#
_symmetry.space_group_name_H-M   'P 1'
#
loop_
_entity.id
_entity.type
_entity.pdbx_description
1 polymer ?
#
loop_
_entity_poly.entity_id
_entity_poly.type
_entity_poly.pdbx_seq_one_letter_code
_entity_poly.pdbx_strand_id
1 'polypeptide(L)'
;MWVYAEGTLTNAGLGLYTHIDGTAVALLGSNITTSGFVERAWPGIDVGGVDLAYRVVVRVTFVTNGSYTTTDDPRIRQIGIEARTADIWRYTIPLTRDRKDKRYLLRHLKNGQRIAIRDPDENATYNGYILAVREKAEGDPNSSDFRYGIEVDVERWDEQGSAPVSI
;
A
#
# COMPACT_ATOMS: atom_id res chain seq x y z
N MET A 1 11.34 3.82 -1.73
CA MET A 1 11.55 5.28 -2.00
C MET A 1 12.85 5.40 -2.74
N TRP A 2 12.91 6.27 -3.74
CA TRP A 2 14.09 6.43 -4.58
C TRP A 2 14.46 7.89 -4.79
N VAL A 3 15.73 8.11 -5.13
CA VAL A 3 16.29 9.40 -5.49
C VAL A 3 17.29 9.22 -6.62
N TYR A 4 17.34 10.20 -7.51
CA TYR A 4 18.42 10.33 -8.47
C TYR A 4 19.24 11.57 -8.10
N ALA A 5 20.49 11.33 -7.68
CA ALA A 5 21.41 12.36 -7.27
C ALA A 5 22.52 12.53 -8.32
N GLU A 6 22.96 13.77 -8.54
CA GLU A 6 24.07 14.09 -9.44
C GLU A 6 25.09 14.99 -8.76
N GLY A 7 26.29 15.05 -9.32
CA GLY A 7 27.38 15.88 -8.85
C GLY A 7 28.27 15.18 -7.82
N THR A 8 29.32 15.88 -7.40
CA THR A 8 30.29 15.36 -6.44
C THR A 8 29.66 15.28 -5.06
N LEU A 9 29.50 14.05 -4.56
CA LEU A 9 28.92 13.74 -3.24
C LEU A 9 30.00 13.20 -2.26
N THR A 10 31.26 13.46 -2.56
CA THR A 10 32.40 12.97 -1.75
C THR A 10 32.53 13.74 -0.43
N ASN A 11 32.23 15.03 -0.43
CA ASN A 11 32.24 15.89 0.76
C ASN A 11 30.83 16.24 1.29
N ALA A 12 29.80 15.69 0.63
CA ALA A 12 28.40 15.83 1.02
C ALA A 12 27.65 14.52 0.81
N GLY A 13 27.02 14.00 1.86
CA GLY A 13 26.07 12.91 1.73
C GLY A 13 24.66 13.42 1.44
N LEU A 14 23.83 12.59 0.82
CA LEU A 14 22.39 12.80 0.74
C LEU A 14 21.68 11.80 1.64
N GLY A 15 20.97 12.30 2.65
CA GLY A 15 20.15 11.49 3.54
C GLY A 15 18.69 11.44 3.05
N LEU A 16 18.13 10.24 2.96
CA LEU A 16 16.71 10.02 2.72
C LEU A 16 16.03 9.71 4.06
N TYR A 17 15.04 10.49 4.44
CA TYR A 17 14.38 10.39 5.73
C TYR A 17 12.88 10.16 5.56
N THR A 18 12.30 9.36 6.46
CA THR A 18 10.85 9.16 6.55
C THR A 18 10.33 9.48 7.94
N HIS A 19 9.12 10.00 7.99
CA HIS A 19 8.29 10.07 9.19
C HIS A 19 7.02 9.26 8.91
N ILE A 20 6.79 8.23 9.70
CA ILE A 20 5.62 7.36 9.60
C ILE A 20 4.71 7.70 10.78
N ASP A 21 3.45 8.05 10.53
CA ASP A 21 2.43 8.31 11.57
C ASP A 21 2.84 9.31 12.66
N GLY A 22 3.75 10.24 12.33
CA GLY A 22 4.24 11.25 13.26
C GLY A 22 5.32 10.77 14.22
N THR A 23 5.88 9.57 14.03
CA THR A 23 7.00 9.05 14.81
C THR A 23 8.31 9.81 14.52
N ALA A 24 9.34 9.49 15.31
CA ALA A 24 10.69 10.01 15.11
C ALA A 24 11.21 9.75 13.68
N VAL A 25 12.07 10.65 13.22
CA VAL A 25 12.65 10.60 11.87
C VAL A 25 13.58 9.40 11.74
N ALA A 26 13.30 8.51 10.79
CA ALA A 26 14.21 7.42 10.46
C ALA A 26 15.00 7.77 9.19
N LEU A 27 16.34 7.64 9.26
CA LEU A 27 17.19 7.64 8.07
C LEU A 27 17.01 6.30 7.35
N LEU A 28 16.69 6.36 6.06
CA LEU A 28 16.51 5.21 5.19
C LEU A 28 17.89 4.71 4.71
N GLY A 29 18.47 3.80 5.49
CA GLY A 29 19.79 3.23 5.21
C GLY A 29 20.93 4.19 5.52
N SER A 30 22.00 4.16 4.71
CA SER A 30 23.13 5.08 4.84
C SER A 30 22.98 6.29 3.92
N ASN A 31 23.65 7.39 4.28
CA ASN A 31 23.81 8.55 3.38
C ASN A 31 24.36 8.11 2.02
N ILE A 32 23.83 8.71 0.96
CA ILE A 32 24.25 8.48 -0.42
C ILE A 32 25.42 9.42 -0.71
N THR A 33 26.56 8.86 -1.10
CA THR A 33 27.83 9.60 -1.34
C THR A 33 28.28 9.54 -2.80
N THR A 34 27.45 9.01 -3.68
CA THR A 34 27.75 8.83 -5.11
C THR A 34 26.60 9.33 -5.97
N SER A 35 26.94 9.83 -7.15
CA SER A 35 25.94 10.12 -8.19
C SER A 35 25.24 8.84 -8.65
N GLY A 36 24.00 8.98 -9.11
CA GLY A 36 23.20 7.93 -9.70
C GLY A 36 21.84 7.75 -9.03
N PHE A 37 21.12 6.74 -9.51
CA PHE A 37 19.88 6.27 -8.93
C PHE A 37 20.17 5.46 -7.67
N VAL A 38 19.50 5.80 -6.57
CA VAL A 38 19.51 5.01 -5.35
C VAL A 38 18.09 4.80 -4.87
N GLU A 39 17.76 3.54 -4.65
CA GLU A 39 16.52 3.12 -4.02
C GLU A 39 16.79 2.58 -2.61
N ARG A 40 15.89 2.93 -1.69
CA ARG A 40 15.88 2.44 -0.32
C ARG A 40 14.51 1.90 0.05
N ALA A 41 14.50 0.66 0.53
CA ALA A 41 13.38 0.09 1.24
C ALA A 41 13.16 0.83 2.56
N TRP A 42 11.93 0.81 3.07
CA TRP A 42 11.63 1.44 4.34
C TRP A 42 12.02 0.51 5.48
N PRO A 43 12.81 0.98 6.47
CA PRO A 43 13.18 0.18 7.61
C PRO A 43 11.92 -0.09 8.43
N GLY A 44 11.61 -1.37 8.63
CA GLY A 44 10.45 -1.81 9.40
C GLY A 44 9.11 -1.70 8.67
N ILE A 45 9.10 -1.62 7.33
CA ILE A 45 7.92 -1.99 6.54
C ILE A 45 8.37 -3.09 5.59
N ASP A 46 8.23 -4.32 6.03
CA ASP A 46 8.45 -5.47 5.17
C ASP A 46 7.24 -5.66 4.24
N VAL A 47 7.50 -6.03 2.99
CA VAL A 47 6.42 -6.40 2.06
C VAL A 47 5.68 -7.61 2.63
N GLY A 48 4.39 -7.46 2.92
CA GLY A 48 3.57 -8.48 3.58
C GLY A 48 3.64 -8.48 5.11
N GLY A 49 4.36 -7.52 5.70
CA GLY A 49 4.38 -7.27 7.14
C GLY A 49 3.05 -6.72 7.67
N VAL A 50 2.92 -6.67 9.00
CA VAL A 50 1.76 -6.07 9.68
C VAL A 50 1.88 -4.56 9.85
N ASP A 51 2.97 -3.97 9.35
CA ASP A 51 3.29 -2.56 9.54
C ASP A 51 2.36 -1.69 8.69
N LEU A 52 1.47 -0.97 9.37
CA LEU A 52 0.56 -0.01 8.77
C LEU A 52 1.22 1.36 8.78
N ALA A 53 1.15 2.08 7.66
CA ALA A 53 1.62 3.46 7.53
C ALA A 53 0.48 4.34 6.99
N TYR A 54 -0.28 4.96 7.88
CA TYR A 54 -1.44 5.78 7.52
C TYR A 54 -1.04 7.16 6.99
N ARG A 55 0.10 7.67 7.44
CA ARG A 55 0.67 8.93 7.01
C ARG A 55 2.17 8.78 6.83
N VAL A 56 2.65 9.31 5.71
CA VAL A 56 4.07 9.29 5.37
C VAL A 56 4.49 10.71 5.01
N VAL A 57 5.55 11.19 5.65
CA VAL A 57 6.23 12.42 5.25
C VAL A 57 7.66 12.07 4.86
N VAL A 58 8.02 12.34 3.61
CA VAL A 58 9.38 12.15 3.11
C VAL A 58 10.19 13.43 3.25
N ARG A 59 11.46 13.29 3.59
CA ARG A 59 12.41 14.40 3.64
C ARG A 59 13.73 13.97 3.01
N VAL A 60 14.26 14.83 2.16
CA VAL A 60 15.60 14.66 1.59
C VAL A 60 16.48 15.79 2.13
N THR A 61 17.71 15.47 2.54
CA THR A 61 18.60 16.45 3.18
C THR A 61 20.04 16.23 2.76
N PHE A 62 20.73 17.31 2.38
CA PHE A 62 22.18 17.28 2.22
C PHE A 62 22.86 17.31 3.60
N VAL A 63 23.79 16.39 3.79
CA VAL A 63 24.62 16.24 4.98
C VAL A 63 26.04 16.56 4.57
N THR A 64 26.47 17.79 4.82
CA THR A 64 27.82 18.26 4.49
C THR A 64 28.79 17.95 5.62
N ASN A 65 30.09 17.93 5.32
CA ASN A 65 31.15 17.88 6.31
C ASN A 65 32.05 19.13 6.20
N GLY A 66 33.08 19.24 7.05
CA GLY A 66 33.98 20.38 7.06
C GLY A 66 34.85 20.55 5.79
N SER A 67 34.84 19.57 4.88
CA SER A 67 35.51 19.63 3.57
C SER A 67 34.57 20.06 2.44
N TYR A 68 33.33 20.43 2.74
CA TYR A 68 32.39 20.96 1.73
C TYR A 68 32.81 22.35 1.27
N THR A 69 32.93 22.51 -0.04
CA THR A 69 33.42 23.73 -0.70
C THR A 69 32.44 24.24 -1.74
N THR A 70 32.71 25.41 -2.30
CA THR A 70 31.93 25.98 -3.41
C THR A 70 32.07 25.18 -4.71
N THR A 71 33.02 24.24 -4.80
CA THR A 71 33.15 23.33 -5.94
C THR A 71 32.34 22.04 -5.80
N ASP A 72 31.86 21.73 -4.60
CA ASP A 72 30.91 20.64 -4.40
C ASP A 72 29.52 21.12 -4.89
N ASP A 73 29.05 20.55 -6.00
CA ASP A 73 27.78 20.87 -6.65
C ASP A 73 26.82 19.65 -6.62
N PRO A 74 26.42 19.18 -5.43
CA PRO A 74 25.50 18.07 -5.33
C PRO A 74 24.07 18.52 -5.68
N ARG A 75 23.38 17.72 -6.47
CA ARG A 75 22.05 18.03 -7.01
C ARG A 75 21.11 16.86 -6.83
N ILE A 76 19.85 17.17 -6.51
CA ILE A 76 18.76 16.21 -6.54
C ILE A 76 18.00 16.45 -7.84
N ARG A 77 17.98 15.48 -8.74
CA ARG A 77 17.24 15.61 -10.01
C ARG A 77 15.81 15.13 -9.87
N GLN A 78 15.63 14.00 -9.20
CA GLN A 78 14.34 13.35 -9.08
C GLN A 78 14.23 12.66 -7.73
N ILE A 79 13.03 12.67 -7.17
CA ILE A 79 12.66 11.92 -5.98
C ILE A 79 11.36 11.20 -6.29
N GLY A 80 11.20 10.01 -5.73
CA GLY A 80 9.95 9.29 -5.83
C GLY A 80 9.66 8.44 -4.61
N ILE A 81 8.38 8.34 -4.31
CA ILE A 81 7.82 7.45 -3.31
C ILE A 81 6.87 6.51 -4.03
N GLU A 82 7.06 5.23 -3.79
CA GLU A 82 6.13 4.20 -4.20
C GLU A 82 5.42 3.74 -2.94
N ALA A 83 4.12 3.98 -2.90
CA ALA A 83 3.23 3.52 -1.86
C ALA A 83 2.18 2.65 -2.53
N ARG A 84 2.05 1.41 -2.07
CA ARG A 84 0.98 0.54 -2.52
C ARG A 84 -0.22 0.72 -1.60
N THR A 85 -1.36 1.06 -2.18
CA THR A 85 -2.65 0.96 -1.50
C THR A 85 -3.30 -0.35 -1.89
N ALA A 86 -4.10 -0.92 -0.99
CA ALA A 86 -4.94 -2.06 -1.35
C ALA A 86 -5.95 -1.69 -2.44
N ASP A 87 -6.28 -2.67 -3.27
CA ASP A 87 -7.41 -2.57 -4.16
C ASP A 87 -8.69 -2.91 -3.38
N ILE A 88 -9.72 -2.08 -3.53
CA ILE A 88 -11.03 -2.32 -2.90
C ILE A 88 -11.96 -2.93 -3.93
N TRP A 89 -12.27 -4.21 -3.73
CA TRP A 89 -13.19 -4.96 -4.56
C TRP A 89 -14.57 -4.96 -3.92
N ARG A 90 -15.60 -4.78 -4.74
CA ARG A 90 -16.99 -4.81 -4.28
C ARG A 90 -17.69 -6.04 -4.83
N TYR A 91 -18.15 -6.89 -3.93
CA TYR A 91 -18.88 -8.10 -4.27
C TYR A 91 -20.33 -8.01 -3.78
N THR A 92 -21.26 -8.49 -4.63
CA THR A 92 -22.64 -8.72 -4.22
C THR A 92 -22.84 -10.21 -3.98
N ILE A 93 -23.12 -10.59 -2.74
CA ILE A 93 -23.51 -11.95 -2.38
C ILE A 93 -25.03 -12.04 -2.43
N PRO A 94 -25.62 -12.79 -3.39
CA PRO A 94 -27.06 -12.98 -3.45
C PRO A 94 -27.55 -13.76 -2.22
N LEU A 95 -28.60 -13.27 -1.56
CA LEU A 95 -29.17 -13.94 -0.39
C LEU A 95 -30.22 -14.96 -0.81
N THR A 96 -29.88 -16.24 -0.65
CA THR A 96 -30.87 -17.33 -0.56
C THR A 96 -31.46 -17.41 0.86
N ARG A 97 -32.48 -18.26 1.08
CA ARG A 97 -33.38 -18.27 2.27
C ARG A 97 -32.72 -18.06 3.66
N ASP A 98 -31.44 -18.39 3.86
CA ASP A 98 -30.69 -18.22 5.12
C ASP A 98 -30.09 -16.82 5.33
N ARG A 99 -30.94 -15.79 5.30
CA ARG A 99 -30.53 -14.37 5.28
C ARG A 99 -29.83 -13.90 6.55
N LYS A 100 -30.26 -14.39 7.72
CA LYS A 100 -29.78 -13.88 9.02
C LYS A 100 -28.39 -14.39 9.37
N ASP A 101 -28.11 -15.66 9.11
CA ASP A 101 -26.87 -16.31 9.54
C ASP A 101 -25.68 -15.84 8.72
N LYS A 102 -25.83 -15.78 7.38
CA LYS A 102 -24.78 -15.26 6.49
C LYS A 102 -24.45 -13.79 6.78
N ARG A 103 -25.47 -12.99 7.07
CA ARG A 103 -25.28 -11.58 7.46
C ARG A 103 -24.56 -11.44 8.79
N TYR A 104 -24.94 -12.23 9.78
CA TYR A 104 -24.32 -12.21 11.11
C TYR A 104 -22.84 -12.58 11.01
N LEU A 105 -22.52 -13.65 10.28
CA LEU A 105 -21.15 -14.08 10.02
C LEU A 105 -20.33 -12.98 9.32
N LEU A 106 -20.82 -12.42 8.21
CA LEU A 106 -20.10 -11.36 7.49
C LEU A 106 -19.89 -10.11 8.34
N ARG A 107 -20.86 -9.74 9.17
CA ARG A 107 -20.71 -8.62 10.11
C ARG A 107 -19.68 -8.90 11.19
N HIS A 108 -19.56 -10.14 11.64
CA HIS A 108 -18.52 -10.54 12.59
C HIS A 108 -17.13 -10.50 11.97
N LEU A 109 -17.03 -10.76 10.66
CA LEU A 109 -15.77 -10.68 9.91
C LEU A 109 -15.40 -9.24 9.51
N LYS A 110 -16.32 -8.27 9.59
CA LYS A 110 -16.05 -6.87 9.27
C LYS A 110 -15.00 -6.28 10.23
N ASN A 111 -13.94 -5.69 9.68
CA ASN A 111 -12.78 -5.20 10.43
C ASN A 111 -12.17 -6.26 11.36
N GLY A 112 -12.43 -7.53 11.08
CA GLY A 112 -11.92 -8.66 11.84
C GLY A 112 -10.54 -9.10 11.35
N GLN A 113 -10.21 -10.36 11.61
CA GLN A 113 -8.96 -10.94 11.12
C GLN A 113 -8.96 -11.09 9.58
N ARG A 114 -7.76 -11.16 9.01
CA ARG A 114 -7.55 -11.47 7.59
C ARG A 114 -8.21 -12.83 7.28
N ILE A 115 -9.02 -12.89 6.23
CA ILE A 115 -9.73 -14.10 5.82
C ILE A 115 -9.28 -14.58 4.44
N ALA A 116 -9.30 -15.89 4.24
CA ALA A 116 -9.13 -16.49 2.93
C ALA A 116 -10.45 -16.39 2.14
N ILE A 117 -10.38 -15.78 0.96
CA ILE A 117 -11.50 -15.55 0.05
C ILE A 117 -11.17 -16.28 -1.25
N ARG A 118 -12.12 -17.08 -1.73
CA ARG A 118 -12.00 -17.76 -3.02
C ARG A 118 -12.76 -16.96 -4.07
N ASP A 119 -12.03 -16.46 -5.06
CA ASP A 119 -12.63 -15.83 -6.23
C ASP A 119 -13.26 -16.91 -7.13
N PRO A 120 -14.57 -16.84 -7.42
CA PRO A 120 -15.23 -17.83 -8.27
C PRO A 120 -14.78 -17.75 -9.74
N ASP A 121 -14.37 -16.58 -10.23
CA ASP A 121 -14.05 -16.37 -11.64
C ASP A 121 -12.60 -16.78 -11.94
N GLU A 122 -11.66 -16.43 -11.05
CA GLU A 122 -10.24 -16.78 -11.21
C GLU A 122 -9.90 -18.16 -10.64
N ASN A 123 -10.82 -18.79 -9.90
CA ASN A 123 -10.58 -20.01 -9.12
C ASN A 123 -9.34 -19.92 -8.21
N ALA A 124 -8.98 -18.69 -7.83
CA ALA A 124 -7.84 -18.38 -6.98
C ALA A 124 -8.31 -18.12 -5.55
N THR A 125 -7.45 -18.43 -4.58
CA THR A 125 -7.68 -18.04 -3.18
C THR A 125 -6.72 -16.93 -2.82
N TYR A 126 -7.24 -15.84 -2.30
CA TYR A 126 -6.46 -14.72 -1.80
C TYR A 126 -6.86 -14.40 -0.37
N ASN A 127 -5.96 -13.76 0.36
CA ASN A 127 -6.22 -13.35 1.74
C ASN A 127 -6.50 -11.84 1.78
N GLY A 128 -7.67 -11.45 2.28
CA GLY A 128 -8.13 -10.06 2.33
C GLY A 128 -8.87 -9.70 3.62
N TYR A 129 -9.31 -8.44 3.71
CA TYR A 129 -10.12 -7.94 4.83
C TYR A 129 -11.50 -7.53 4.35
N ILE A 130 -12.53 -7.75 5.18
CA ILE A 130 -13.86 -7.20 4.93
C ILE A 130 -13.94 -5.82 5.57
N LEU A 131 -14.06 -4.78 4.75
CA LEU A 131 -14.13 -3.38 5.19
C LEU A 131 -15.56 -2.94 5.49
N ALA A 132 -16.50 -3.35 4.65
CA ALA A 132 -17.89 -2.97 4.79
C ALA A 132 -18.81 -4.11 4.40
N VAL A 133 -19.97 -4.15 5.08
CA VAL A 133 -21.05 -5.10 4.82
C VAL A 133 -22.35 -4.30 4.83
N ARG A 134 -23.04 -4.25 3.70
CA ARG A 134 -24.26 -3.46 3.49
C ARG A 134 -25.35 -4.35 2.92
N GLU A 135 -26.59 -4.05 3.27
CA GLU A 135 -27.73 -4.71 2.60
C GLU A 135 -28.08 -3.93 1.34
N LYS A 136 -28.32 -4.66 0.26
CA LYS A 136 -28.71 -4.10 -1.01
C LYS A 136 -29.98 -4.81 -1.48
N ALA A 137 -30.98 -4.02 -1.85
CA ALA A 137 -32.10 -4.51 -2.63
C ALA A 137 -31.73 -4.34 -4.10
N GLU A 138 -31.85 -5.42 -4.88
CA GLU A 138 -31.64 -5.40 -6.33
C GLU A 138 -32.95 -5.72 -7.04
N GLY A 139 -33.24 -4.95 -8.09
CA GLY A 139 -34.49 -5.05 -8.85
C GLY A 139 -35.57 -4.10 -8.35
N ASP A 140 -36.65 -4.00 -9.13
CA ASP A 140 -37.86 -3.27 -8.76
C ASP A 140 -38.60 -4.05 -7.66
N PRO A 141 -38.99 -3.43 -6.52
CA PRO A 141 -39.76 -4.09 -5.47
C PRO A 141 -41.07 -4.75 -5.93
N ASN A 142 -41.59 -4.36 -7.11
CA ASN A 142 -42.80 -4.94 -7.71
C ASN A 142 -42.50 -5.98 -8.80
N SER A 143 -41.23 -6.26 -9.10
CA SER A 143 -40.83 -7.27 -10.08
C SER A 143 -40.57 -8.63 -9.41
N SER A 144 -40.82 -9.71 -10.16
CA SER A 144 -40.41 -11.07 -9.77
C SER A 144 -38.89 -11.23 -9.62
N ASP A 145 -38.11 -10.31 -10.18
CA ASP A 145 -36.64 -10.31 -10.11
C ASP A 145 -36.11 -9.61 -8.85
N PHE A 146 -37.00 -9.10 -7.99
CA PHE A 146 -36.60 -8.45 -6.75
C PHE A 146 -35.85 -9.43 -5.84
N ARG A 147 -34.60 -9.09 -5.54
CA ARG A 147 -33.73 -9.91 -4.70
C ARG A 147 -32.99 -9.06 -3.70
N TYR A 148 -32.78 -9.63 -2.52
CA TYR A 148 -31.90 -9.05 -1.52
C TYR A 148 -30.50 -9.63 -1.71
N GLY A 149 -29.50 -8.77 -1.62
CA GLY A 149 -28.09 -9.13 -1.61
C GLY A 149 -27.38 -8.47 -0.43
N ILE A 150 -26.21 -8.98 -0.13
CA ILE A 150 -25.26 -8.32 0.76
C ILE A 150 -24.13 -7.79 -0.12
N GLU A 151 -23.91 -6.48 -0.09
CA GLU A 151 -22.75 -5.84 -0.69
C GLU A 151 -21.61 -5.87 0.33
N VAL A 152 -20.46 -6.40 -0.08
CA VAL A 152 -19.26 -6.51 0.73
C VAL A 152 -18.11 -5.79 0.03
N ASP A 153 -17.52 -4.82 0.70
CA ASP A 153 -16.26 -4.20 0.25
C ASP A 153 -15.10 -5.01 0.86
N VAL A 154 -14.24 -5.55 0.00
CA VAL A 154 -13.11 -6.40 0.35
C VAL A 154 -11.82 -5.70 -0.04
N GLU A 155 -10.90 -5.63 0.90
CA GLU A 155 -9.54 -5.16 0.70
C GLU A 155 -8.66 -6.30 0.17
N ARG A 156 -8.10 -6.13 -1.02
CA ARG A 156 -7.18 -7.08 -1.67
C ARG A 156 -5.80 -6.44 -1.79
N TRP A 157 -4.80 -7.10 -1.22
CA TRP A 157 -3.39 -6.80 -1.41
C TRP A 157 -2.86 -7.86 -2.37
N ASP A 158 -2.86 -7.60 -3.67
CA ASP A 158 -2.46 -8.61 -4.65
C ASP A 158 -0.97 -8.92 -4.56
N GLU A 159 -0.58 -10.08 -4.03
CA GLU A 159 0.75 -10.65 -4.29
C GLU A 159 0.80 -11.24 -5.71
N GLN A 160 0.42 -10.48 -6.75
CA GLN A 160 0.91 -10.83 -8.08
C GLN A 160 2.30 -10.24 -8.23
N GLY A 161 3.29 -11.10 -8.03
CA GLY A 161 4.57 -10.96 -8.72
C GLY A 161 4.31 -10.97 -10.22
N SER A 162 3.88 -9.83 -10.77
CA SER A 162 4.10 -9.52 -12.16
C SER A 162 5.60 -9.30 -12.30
N ALA A 163 6.30 -10.36 -12.72
CA ALA A 163 7.62 -10.18 -13.29
C ALA A 163 7.53 -9.02 -14.29
N PRO A 164 8.47 -8.06 -14.29
CA PRO A 164 8.46 -7.00 -15.29
C PRO A 164 8.48 -7.67 -16.66
N VAL A 165 7.42 -7.43 -17.45
CA VAL A 165 7.42 -7.79 -18.87
C VAL A 165 8.57 -7.01 -19.47
N SER A 166 9.65 -7.73 -19.75
CA SER A 166 10.77 -7.22 -20.51
C SER A 166 10.28 -7.05 -21.95
N ILE A 167 10.21 -5.81 -22.43
CA ILE A 167 10.16 -5.50 -23.86
C ILE A 167 11.59 -5.32 -24.32
#